data_AF-A0A351QVA1-F1
#
_entry.id   AF-A0A351QVA1-F1
#
_cell.length_a   1.000
_cell.length_b   1.000
_cell.length_c   1.000
_cell.angle_alpha   90.00
_cell.angle_beta   90.00
_cell.angle_gamma   90.00
#
_symmetry.space_group_name_H-M   'P 1'
#
loop_
_entity.id
_entity.type
_entity.pdbx_description
1 polymer ?
#
loop_
_entity_poly.entity_id
_entity_poly.type
_entity_poly.pdbx_seq_one_letter_code
_entity_poly.pdbx_strand_id
1 'polypeptide(L)'
;MRVNEANIFLLIATIIIGILIAMNVNLGGKTKFLDVEQYQKAYDSRTKLQNEISNLEDQYVEINDKINKYERSSISEDEVRKEMIGEISKNKLALGLLPVVGNGVKITLNDAPEATILGQDVPLYMLIHDSDLTMVVNDLRAAGAEAIAINGYRIIGSTAGLCAGATVEIDGIKIIAPFYITAIGNQ
;
A
#
# COMPACT_ATOMS: atom_id res chain seq x y z
N MET A 1 -17.98 -82.19 2.37
CA MET A 1 -16.73 -81.56 2.84
C MET A 1 -16.93 -81.19 4.30
N ARG A 2 -16.17 -81.77 5.23
CA ARG A 2 -16.25 -81.41 6.66
C ARG A 2 -15.59 -80.05 6.83
N VAL A 3 -16.37 -79.05 7.23
CA VAL A 3 -15.85 -77.72 7.55
C VAL A 3 -15.03 -77.87 8.84
N ASN A 4 -13.72 -77.67 8.74
CA ASN A 4 -12.86 -77.73 9.91
C ASN A 4 -13.13 -76.49 10.77
N GLU A 5 -13.31 -76.64 12.07
CA GLU A 5 -13.60 -75.50 12.98
C GLU A 5 -12.52 -74.40 12.83
N ALA A 6 -11.26 -74.80 12.63
CA ALA A 6 -10.15 -73.90 12.34
C ALA A 6 -10.37 -73.02 11.09
N ASN A 7 -10.99 -73.56 10.03
CA ASN A 7 -11.24 -72.80 8.80
C ASN A 7 -12.37 -71.77 9.01
N ILE A 8 -13.35 -72.08 9.85
CA ILE A 8 -14.43 -71.14 10.22
C ILE A 8 -13.83 -69.99 11.05
N PHE A 9 -12.98 -70.30 12.03
CA PHE A 9 -12.28 -69.29 12.83
C PHE A 9 -11.39 -68.37 11.97
N LEU A 10 -10.66 -68.92 11.00
CA LEU A 10 -9.79 -68.15 10.12
C LEU A 10 -10.57 -67.20 9.20
N LEU A 11 -11.75 -67.63 8.73
CA LEU A 11 -12.64 -66.79 7.92
C LEU A 11 -13.21 -65.63 8.74
N ILE A 12 -13.63 -65.87 9.98
CA ILE A 12 -14.12 -64.81 10.88
C ILE A 12 -12.99 -63.82 11.21
N ALA A 13 -11.78 -64.32 11.50
CA ALA A 13 -10.64 -63.47 11.82
C ALA A 13 -10.26 -62.53 10.66
N THR A 14 -10.26 -63.02 9.42
CA THR A 14 -9.93 -62.21 8.24
C THR A 14 -11.00 -61.15 7.94
N ILE A 15 -12.29 -61.44 8.15
CA ILE A 15 -13.37 -60.44 8.04
C ILE A 15 -13.20 -59.33 9.07
N ILE A 16 -12.94 -59.67 10.33
CA ILE A 16 -12.76 -58.69 11.40
C ILE A 16 -11.56 -57.78 11.09
N ILE A 17 -10.44 -58.36 10.65
CA ILE A 17 -9.25 -57.60 10.24
C ILE A 17 -9.58 -56.65 9.08
N GLY A 18 -10.32 -57.12 8.06
CA GLY A 18 -10.74 -56.29 6.94
C GLY A 18 -11.60 -55.10 7.38
N ILE A 19 -12.54 -55.31 8.30
CA ILE A 19 -13.39 -54.24 8.86
C ILE A 19 -12.54 -53.25 9.67
N LEU A 20 -11.61 -53.72 10.50
CA LEU A 20 -10.73 -52.85 11.29
C LEU A 20 -9.80 -51.99 10.41
N ILE A 21 -9.30 -52.55 9.31
CA ILE A 21 -8.53 -51.80 8.31
C ILE A 21 -9.43 -50.75 7.66
N ALA A 22 -10.61 -51.13 7.16
CA ALA A 22 -11.53 -50.20 6.51
C ALA A 22 -11.95 -49.04 7.43
N MET A 23 -12.15 -49.29 8.73
CA MET A 23 -12.45 -48.25 9.72
C MET A 23 -11.28 -47.31 10.00
N ASN A 24 -10.03 -47.77 9.84
CA ASN A 24 -8.84 -46.94 9.99
C ASN A 24 -8.44 -46.19 8.71
N VAL A 25 -8.98 -46.57 7.55
CA VAL A 25 -8.77 -45.80 6.31
C VAL A 25 -9.62 -44.53 6.38
N ASN A 26 -9.02 -43.45 6.86
CA ASN A 26 -9.60 -42.11 6.82
C ASN A 26 -9.60 -41.58 5.37
N LEU A 27 -10.68 -41.83 4.62
CA LEU A 27 -10.96 -41.21 3.31
C LEU A 27 -11.50 -39.77 3.44
N GLY A 28 -11.46 -39.20 4.65
CA GLY A 28 -11.85 -37.81 4.93
C GLY A 28 -10.81 -36.82 4.43
N GLY A 29 -10.65 -36.71 3.11
CA GLY A 29 -10.10 -35.50 2.52
C GLY A 29 -11.00 -34.33 2.91
N LYS A 30 -10.60 -33.54 3.91
CA LYS A 30 -11.26 -32.27 4.21
C LYS A 30 -11.09 -31.38 2.99
N THR A 31 -12.05 -31.38 2.08
CA THR A 31 -12.18 -30.33 1.08
C THR A 31 -12.46 -29.05 1.86
N LYS A 32 -11.42 -28.23 2.04
CA LYS A 32 -11.61 -26.86 2.52
C LYS A 32 -12.32 -26.10 1.40
N PHE A 33 -13.64 -26.04 1.45
CA PHE A 33 -14.39 -25.07 0.66
C PHE A 33 -14.07 -23.69 1.24
N LEU A 34 -13.37 -22.88 0.46
CA LEU A 34 -13.18 -21.47 0.78
C LEU A 34 -14.50 -20.76 0.57
N ASP A 35 -14.91 -19.96 1.56
CA ASP A 35 -16.01 -19.03 1.39
C ASP A 35 -15.67 -18.00 0.30
N VAL A 36 -16.67 -17.42 -0.36
CA VAL A 36 -16.48 -16.49 -1.51
C VAL A 36 -15.55 -15.35 -1.12
N GLU A 37 -15.68 -14.82 0.10
CA GLU A 37 -14.82 -13.77 0.64
C GLU A 37 -13.35 -14.22 0.78
N GLN A 38 -13.12 -15.46 1.23
CA GLN A 38 -11.78 -16.02 1.38
C GLN A 38 -11.12 -16.26 0.03
N TYR A 39 -11.90 -16.70 -0.97
CA TYR A 39 -11.42 -16.85 -2.34
C TYR A 39 -11.02 -15.50 -2.94
N GLN A 40 -11.84 -14.48 -2.77
CA GLN A 40 -11.56 -13.12 -3.25
C GLN A 40 -10.30 -12.55 -2.60
N LYS A 41 -10.16 -12.64 -1.26
CA LYS A 41 -8.94 -12.23 -0.55
C LYS A 41 -7.69 -12.96 -1.05
N ALA A 42 -7.79 -14.26 -1.30
CA ALA A 42 -6.68 -15.05 -1.83
C ALA A 42 -6.31 -14.64 -3.26
N TYR A 43 -7.31 -14.32 -4.09
CA TYR A 43 -7.12 -13.81 -5.44
C TYR A 43 -6.44 -12.44 -5.44
N ASP A 44 -6.95 -11.49 -4.65
CA ASP A 44 -6.38 -10.14 -4.53
C ASP A 44 -4.93 -10.19 -4.00
N SER A 45 -4.68 -11.04 -3.01
CA SER A 45 -3.33 -11.25 -2.47
C SER A 45 -2.39 -11.83 -3.53
N ARG A 46 -2.86 -12.79 -4.33
CA ARG A 46 -2.07 -13.35 -5.43
C ARG A 46 -1.74 -12.29 -6.47
N THR A 47 -2.72 -11.50 -6.90
CA THR A 47 -2.49 -10.42 -7.87
C THR A 47 -1.51 -9.38 -7.32
N LYS A 48 -1.63 -9.01 -6.04
CA LYS A 48 -0.69 -8.12 -5.38
C LYS A 48 0.73 -8.67 -5.38
N LEU A 49 0.90 -9.94 -4.99
CA LEU A 49 2.20 -10.61 -4.99
C LEU A 49 2.78 -10.75 -6.40
N GLN A 50 1.96 -11.00 -7.41
CA GLN A 50 2.40 -11.04 -8.80
C GLN A 50 2.91 -9.68 -9.28
N ASN A 51 2.21 -8.60 -8.94
CA ASN A 51 2.66 -7.24 -9.25
C ASN A 51 3.97 -6.90 -8.52
N GLU A 52 4.13 -7.35 -7.28
CA GLU A 52 5.35 -7.15 -6.50
C GLU A 52 6.54 -7.93 -7.10
N ILE A 53 6.32 -9.18 -7.53
CA ILE A 53 7.33 -9.97 -8.25
C ILE A 53 7.73 -9.26 -9.54
N SER A 54 6.78 -8.81 -10.35
CA SER A 54 7.07 -8.08 -11.59
C SER A 54 7.91 -6.83 -11.33
N ASN A 55 7.57 -6.04 -10.31
CA ASN A 55 8.32 -4.84 -9.95
C ASN A 55 9.73 -5.17 -9.45
N LEU A 56 9.91 -6.26 -8.70
CA LEU A 56 11.23 -6.73 -8.27
C LEU A 56 12.09 -7.24 -9.44
N GLU A 57 11.49 -7.93 -10.42
CA GLU A 57 12.16 -8.35 -11.65
C GLU A 57 12.62 -7.13 -12.47
N ASP A 58 11.76 -6.12 -12.62
CA ASP A 58 12.11 -4.87 -13.30
C ASP A 58 13.28 -4.15 -12.61
N GLN A 59 13.26 -4.08 -11.27
CA GLN A 59 14.36 -3.51 -10.48
C GLN A 59 15.65 -4.32 -10.62
N TYR A 60 15.56 -5.65 -10.64
CA TYR A 60 16.73 -6.52 -10.83
C TYR A 60 17.38 -6.26 -12.19
N VAL A 61 16.59 -6.16 -13.26
CA VAL A 61 17.08 -5.83 -14.60
C VAL A 61 17.72 -4.44 -14.62
N GLU A 62 17.05 -3.41 -14.06
CA GLU A 62 17.60 -2.05 -14.00
C GLU A 62 18.97 -2.01 -13.29
N ILE A 63 19.09 -2.68 -12.15
CA ILE A 63 20.32 -2.72 -11.36
C ILE A 63 21.41 -3.49 -12.10
N ASN A 64 21.07 -4.63 -12.71
CA ASN A 64 22.04 -5.44 -13.44
C ASN A 64 22.56 -4.72 -14.69
N ASP A 65 21.71 -3.97 -15.39
CA ASP A 65 22.10 -3.10 -16.49
C ASP A 65 23.04 -1.97 -16.03
N LYS A 66 22.75 -1.37 -14.87
CA LYS A 66 23.66 -0.39 -14.24
C LYS A 66 25.02 -1.01 -13.92
N ILE A 67 25.07 -2.21 -13.33
CA ILE A 67 26.31 -2.94 -13.04
C ILE A 67 27.10 -3.21 -14.33
N ASN A 68 26.44 -3.78 -15.35
CA ASN A 68 27.08 -4.07 -16.65
C ASN A 68 27.61 -2.80 -17.34
N LYS A 69 26.90 -1.68 -17.20
CA LYS A 69 27.36 -0.38 -17.70
C LYS A 69 28.67 -0.02 -17.00
N TYR A 70 28.71 -0.05 -15.66
CA TYR A 70 29.91 0.30 -14.87
C TYR A 70 31.10 -0.66 -15.03
N GLU A 71 30.86 -1.96 -15.23
CA GLU A 71 31.91 -2.96 -15.42
C GLU A 71 32.57 -2.90 -16.80
N ARG A 72 31.86 -2.41 -17.82
CA ARG A 72 32.40 -2.16 -19.17
C ARG A 72 33.26 -0.89 -19.13
N SER A 73 34.52 -1.12 -18.78
CA SER A 73 35.65 -0.22 -18.53
C SER A 73 35.99 0.75 -19.68
N SER A 74 35.07 1.68 -19.97
CA SER A 74 35.31 2.89 -20.78
C SER A 74 34.20 3.94 -20.63
N ILE A 75 33.49 3.98 -19.49
CA ILE A 75 32.55 5.08 -19.24
C ILE A 75 33.37 6.37 -19.03
N SER A 76 33.10 7.39 -19.85
CA SER A 76 33.68 8.71 -19.64
C SER A 76 33.21 9.33 -18.31
N GLU A 77 34.07 10.08 -17.63
CA GLU A 77 33.68 10.81 -16.40
C GLU A 77 32.41 11.66 -16.60
N ASP A 78 32.19 12.16 -17.82
CA ASP A 78 31.01 12.93 -18.19
C ASP A 78 29.72 12.10 -18.20
N GLU A 79 29.78 10.84 -18.63
CA GLU A 79 28.63 9.94 -18.64
C GLU A 79 28.28 9.48 -17.22
N VAL A 80 29.28 9.23 -16.36
CA VAL A 80 29.07 9.00 -14.92
C VAL A 80 28.43 10.22 -14.26
N ARG A 81 28.94 11.43 -14.54
CA ARG A 81 28.40 12.69 -13.99
C ARG A 81 26.95 12.90 -14.42
N LYS A 82 26.62 12.63 -15.69
CA LYS A 82 25.26 12.76 -16.21
C LYS A 82 24.29 11.80 -15.50
N GLU A 83 24.72 10.56 -15.28
CA GLU A 83 23.93 9.56 -14.54
C GLU A 83 23.66 10.02 -13.09
N MET A 84 24.70 10.48 -12.38
CA MET A 84 24.54 11.02 -11.01
C MET A 84 23.55 12.18 -10.95
N ILE A 85 23.60 13.10 -11.93
CA ILE A 85 22.63 14.22 -12.00
C ILE A 85 21.21 13.69 -12.26
N GLY A 86 21.06 12.64 -13.07
CA GLY A 86 19.80 11.95 -13.30
C GLY A 86 19.22 11.36 -12.01
N GLU A 87 20.03 10.61 -11.26
CA GLU A 87 19.65 10.02 -9.98
C GLU A 87 19.29 11.08 -8.92
N ILE A 88 20.08 12.16 -8.82
CA ILE A 88 19.75 13.30 -7.95
C ILE A 88 18.38 13.89 -8.32
N SER A 89 18.10 14.03 -9.62
CA SER A 89 16.83 14.59 -10.09
C SER A 89 15.66 13.66 -9.78
N LYS A 90 15.80 12.35 -10.01
CA LYS A 90 14.81 11.31 -9.67
C LYS A 90 14.50 11.34 -8.16
N ASN A 91 15.54 11.40 -7.32
CA ASN A 91 15.38 11.47 -5.87
C ASN A 91 14.71 12.76 -5.42
N LYS A 92 15.07 13.91 -5.99
CA LYS A 92 14.41 15.18 -5.69
C LYS A 92 12.92 15.16 -6.06
N LEU A 93 12.56 14.50 -7.16
CA LEU A 93 11.15 14.33 -7.54
C LEU A 93 10.40 13.45 -6.54
N ALA A 94 10.97 12.31 -6.14
CA ALA A 94 10.39 11.42 -5.13
C ALA A 94 10.25 12.08 -3.75
N LEU A 95 11.21 12.93 -3.38
CA LEU A 95 11.17 13.75 -2.16
C LEU A 95 10.30 15.01 -2.31
N GLY A 96 9.65 15.22 -3.46
CA GLY A 96 8.76 16.35 -3.63
C GLY A 96 9.43 17.72 -3.77
N LEU A 97 10.76 17.75 -3.93
CA LEU A 97 11.59 18.96 -3.98
C LEU A 97 11.61 19.63 -5.35
N LEU A 98 11.04 18.98 -6.37
CA LEU A 98 10.85 19.56 -7.71
C LEU A 98 9.37 19.89 -7.95
N PRO A 99 9.08 21.01 -8.63
CA PRO A 99 7.73 21.32 -9.07
C PRO A 99 7.27 20.31 -10.12
N VAL A 100 5.98 19.99 -10.10
CA VAL A 100 5.33 19.12 -11.09
C VAL A 100 4.02 19.78 -11.53
N VAL A 101 3.62 19.54 -12.77
CA VAL A 101 2.42 20.11 -13.38
C VAL A 101 1.67 18.99 -14.07
N GLY A 102 0.35 18.98 -13.92
CA GLY A 102 -0.53 18.00 -14.53
C GLY A 102 -1.99 18.35 -14.30
N ASN A 103 -2.88 17.54 -14.86
CA ASN A 103 -4.31 17.65 -14.63
C ASN A 103 -4.64 17.29 -13.17
N GLY A 104 -5.68 17.91 -12.63
CA GLY A 104 -5.98 17.75 -11.21
C GLY A 104 -7.11 18.63 -10.71
N VAL A 105 -7.17 18.79 -9.39
CA VAL A 105 -8.18 19.57 -8.68
C VAL A 105 -7.55 20.56 -7.72
N LYS A 106 -8.27 21.66 -7.47
CA LYS A 106 -7.97 22.63 -6.42
C LYS A 106 -9.14 22.70 -5.45
N ILE A 107 -8.88 22.39 -4.19
CA ILE A 107 -9.84 22.41 -3.09
C ILE A 107 -9.48 23.56 -2.17
N THR A 108 -10.47 24.31 -1.71
CA THR A 108 -10.28 25.37 -0.70
C THR A 108 -11.12 25.01 0.51
N LEU A 109 -10.48 24.93 1.67
CA LEU A 109 -11.15 24.69 2.95
C LEU A 109 -11.05 25.95 3.80
N ASN A 110 -12.18 26.38 4.34
CA ASN A 110 -12.28 27.54 5.23
C ASN A 110 -12.86 27.08 6.57
N ASP A 111 -12.43 27.74 7.64
CA ASP A 111 -13.12 27.65 8.92
C ASP A 111 -14.57 28.13 8.79
N ALA A 112 -15.40 27.80 9.78
CA ALA A 112 -16.79 28.25 9.79
C ALA A 112 -16.85 29.79 9.71
N PRO A 113 -17.80 30.39 8.96
CA PRO A 113 -17.88 31.84 8.80
C PRO A 113 -17.90 32.62 10.12
N GLU A 114 -18.55 32.08 11.16
CA GLU A 114 -18.61 32.68 12.50
C GLU A 114 -17.30 32.58 13.30
N ALA A 115 -16.31 31.78 12.86
CA ALA A 115 -14.98 31.70 13.48
C ALA A 115 -14.13 32.97 13.30
N THR A 116 -14.57 33.90 12.45
CA THR A 116 -13.83 35.13 12.10
C THR A 116 -13.95 36.24 13.16
N ILE A 117 -14.73 36.04 14.23
CA ILE A 117 -14.96 37.06 15.26
C ILE A 117 -13.73 37.13 16.19
N LEU A 118 -12.76 37.96 15.81
CA LEU A 118 -11.58 38.29 16.63
C LEU A 118 -12.02 38.76 18.03
N GLY A 119 -11.72 37.97 19.06
CA GLY A 119 -11.87 38.36 20.47
C GLY A 119 -12.82 37.50 21.33
N GLN A 120 -13.51 36.51 20.75
CA GLN A 120 -14.18 35.45 21.53
C GLN A 120 -13.42 34.13 21.41
N ASP A 121 -13.55 33.27 22.43
CA ASP A 121 -13.13 31.87 22.36
C ASP A 121 -13.95 31.19 21.24
N VAL A 122 -13.38 31.13 20.04
CA VAL A 122 -13.97 30.40 18.93
C VAL A 122 -13.99 28.92 19.32
N PRO A 123 -15.15 28.26 19.32
CA PRO A 123 -15.21 26.85 19.63
C PRO A 123 -14.34 26.05 18.66
N LEU A 124 -13.52 25.12 19.18
CA LEU A 124 -12.57 24.35 18.36
C LEU A 124 -13.27 23.65 17.17
N TYR A 125 -14.50 23.14 17.35
CA TYR A 125 -15.25 22.47 16.29
C TYR A 125 -15.62 23.36 15.08
N MET A 126 -15.44 24.68 15.20
CA MET A 126 -15.61 25.64 14.09
C MET A 126 -14.34 25.85 13.28
N LEU A 127 -13.21 25.32 13.74
CA LEU A 127 -11.91 25.40 13.10
C LEU A 127 -11.57 24.07 12.43
N ILE A 128 -10.88 24.17 11.30
CA ILE A 128 -10.28 23.03 10.64
C ILE A 128 -9.06 22.57 11.45
N HIS A 129 -8.99 21.27 11.67
CA HIS A 129 -7.87 20.62 12.35
C HIS A 129 -6.94 19.88 11.37
N ASP A 130 -5.78 19.48 11.86
CA ASP A 130 -4.83 18.63 11.15
C ASP A 130 -5.46 17.30 10.71
N SER A 131 -6.36 16.74 11.51
CA SER A 131 -7.13 15.53 11.18
C SER A 131 -8.00 15.71 9.94
N ASP A 132 -8.62 16.88 9.77
CA ASP A 132 -9.49 17.17 8.63
C ASP A 132 -8.67 17.24 7.34
N LEU A 133 -7.51 17.91 7.39
CA LEU A 133 -6.57 17.96 6.26
C LEU A 133 -6.02 16.56 5.93
N THR A 134 -5.68 15.77 6.96
CA THR A 134 -5.19 14.40 6.79
C THR A 134 -6.23 13.52 6.11
N MET A 135 -7.51 13.66 6.47
CA MET A 135 -8.60 12.94 5.82
C MET A 135 -8.70 13.30 4.34
N VAL A 136 -8.68 14.59 4.00
CA VAL A 136 -8.72 15.04 2.60
C VAL A 136 -7.52 14.53 1.80
N VAL A 137 -6.31 14.56 2.38
CA VAL A 137 -5.11 14.01 1.74
C VAL A 137 -5.25 12.51 1.49
N ASN A 138 -5.80 11.76 2.44
CA ASN A 138 -6.01 10.32 2.30
C ASN A 138 -7.06 10.00 1.24
N ASP A 139 -8.15 10.75 1.18
CA ASP A 139 -9.19 10.60 0.15
C ASP A 139 -8.61 10.89 -1.24
N LEU A 140 -7.78 11.94 -1.38
CA LEU A 140 -7.09 12.25 -2.62
C LEU A 140 -6.12 11.13 -3.04
N ARG A 141 -5.35 10.57 -2.09
CA ARG A 141 -4.48 9.41 -2.36
C ARG A 141 -5.27 8.18 -2.79
N ALA A 142 -6.39 7.90 -2.11
CA ALA A 142 -7.27 6.80 -2.44
C ALA A 142 -7.91 6.97 -3.83
N ALA A 143 -8.18 8.22 -4.23
CA ALA A 143 -8.65 8.57 -5.56
C ALA A 143 -7.56 8.56 -6.65
N GLY A 144 -6.30 8.23 -6.31
CA GLY A 144 -5.22 8.13 -7.28
C GLY A 144 -4.46 9.44 -7.53
N ALA A 145 -4.49 10.39 -6.60
CA ALA A 145 -3.64 11.58 -6.70
C ALA A 145 -2.15 11.19 -6.63
N GLU A 146 -1.39 11.59 -7.64
CA GLU A 146 0.04 11.35 -7.80
C GLU A 146 0.89 12.39 -7.06
N ALA A 147 0.38 13.62 -6.94
CA ALA A 147 1.05 14.69 -6.19
C ALA A 147 0.03 15.58 -5.48
N ILE A 148 0.25 15.84 -4.20
CA ILE A 148 -0.62 16.69 -3.37
C ILE A 148 0.23 17.80 -2.75
N ALA A 149 -0.34 19.01 -2.66
CA ALA A 149 0.24 20.12 -1.91
C ALA A 149 -0.83 20.88 -1.15
N ILE A 150 -0.48 21.38 0.04
CA ILE A 150 -1.31 22.25 0.87
C ILE A 150 -0.61 23.60 1.00
N ASN A 151 -1.27 24.68 0.59
CA ASN A 151 -0.72 26.04 0.56
C ASN A 151 0.64 26.14 -0.17
N GLY A 152 0.86 25.27 -1.16
CA GLY A 152 2.11 25.17 -1.92
C GLY A 152 3.16 24.20 -1.36
N TYR A 153 2.96 23.66 -0.16
CA TYR A 153 3.87 22.68 0.45
C TYR A 153 3.52 21.26 0.01
N ARG A 154 4.48 20.55 -0.61
CA ARG A 154 4.29 19.17 -1.06
C ARG A 154 4.05 18.26 0.15
N ILE A 155 3.02 17.42 0.05
CA ILE A 155 2.76 16.37 1.03
C ILE A 155 3.34 15.04 0.53
N ILE A 156 4.39 14.56 1.20
CA ILE A 156 5.02 13.26 0.96
C ILE A 156 4.79 12.32 2.15
N GLY A 157 5.25 11.06 2.05
CA GLY A 157 5.04 10.06 3.11
C GLY A 157 5.68 10.42 4.46
N SER A 158 6.73 11.26 4.44
CA SER A 158 7.42 11.73 5.64
C SER A 158 6.99 13.11 6.12
N THR A 159 6.00 13.74 5.47
CA THR A 159 5.52 15.06 5.89
C THR A 159 4.84 14.93 7.25
N ALA A 160 5.33 15.70 8.23
CA ALA A 160 4.74 15.74 9.55
C ALA A 160 3.67 16.84 9.63
N GLY A 161 2.45 16.44 9.99
CA GLY A 161 1.38 17.36 10.35
C GLY A 161 1.20 17.37 11.87
N LEU A 162 1.14 18.55 12.49
CA LEU A 162 0.79 18.70 13.90
C LEU A 162 -0.24 19.81 14.08
N CYS A 163 -1.29 19.55 14.87
CA CYS A 163 -2.17 20.60 15.35
C CYS A 163 -1.46 21.51 16.37
N ALA A 164 -1.53 22.82 16.17
CA ALA A 164 -0.96 23.84 17.05
C ALA A 164 -2.01 24.91 17.39
N GLY A 165 -3.08 24.50 18.09
CA GLY A 165 -4.18 25.40 18.48
C GLY A 165 -5.08 25.74 17.29
N ALA A 166 -5.21 27.03 16.96
CA ALA A 166 -5.96 27.50 15.79
C ALA A 166 -5.15 27.45 14.47
N THR A 167 -4.00 26.76 14.47
CA THR A 167 -3.11 26.66 13.32
C THR A 167 -2.73 25.20 13.09
N VAL A 168 -2.54 24.84 11.82
CA VAL A 168 -1.95 23.55 11.45
C VAL A 168 -0.48 23.78 11.09
N GLU A 169 0.40 22.91 11.56
CA GLU A 169 1.81 22.93 11.21
C GLU A 169 2.12 21.84 10.20
N ILE A 170 2.75 22.21 9.08
CA ILE A 170 3.25 21.29 8.05
C ILE A 170 4.76 21.48 7.95
N ASP A 171 5.54 20.45 8.31
CA ASP A 171 7.02 20.47 8.30
C ASP A 171 7.62 21.72 8.99
N GLY A 172 7.06 22.11 10.14
CA GLY A 172 7.52 23.26 10.93
C GLY A 172 6.91 24.61 10.54
N ILE A 173 6.07 24.65 9.50
CA ILE A 173 5.45 25.88 9.01
C ILE A 173 3.99 25.92 9.44
N LYS A 174 3.64 26.94 10.24
CA LYS A 174 2.27 27.18 10.70
C LYS A 174 1.45 27.87 9.62
N ILE A 175 0.31 27.28 9.32
CA ILE A 175 -0.67 27.74 8.34
C ILE A 175 -2.05 27.84 9.00
N ILE A 176 -2.82 28.81 8.53
CA ILE A 176 -4.20 29.07 8.96
C ILE A 176 -5.14 28.99 7.75
N ALA A 177 -6.43 28.81 8.01
CA ALA A 177 -7.43 28.87 6.96
C ALA A 177 -7.43 30.23 6.24
N PRO A 178 -7.73 30.31 4.93
CA PRO A 178 -8.03 29.19 4.02
C PRO A 178 -6.86 28.25 3.75
N PHE A 179 -7.18 26.95 3.71
CA PHE A 179 -6.26 25.92 3.21
C PHE A 179 -6.52 25.67 1.73
N TYR A 180 -5.50 25.87 0.90
CA TYR A 180 -5.53 25.63 -0.53
C TYR A 180 -4.85 24.30 -0.83
N ILE A 181 -5.64 23.30 -1.16
CA ILE A 181 -5.14 21.96 -1.48
C ILE A 181 -5.16 21.81 -2.99
N THR A 182 -4.01 21.47 -3.58
CA THR A 182 -3.90 21.13 -5.00
C THR A 182 -3.46 19.68 -5.13
N ALA A 183 -4.16 18.92 -5.96
CA ALA A 183 -3.84 17.53 -6.22
C ALA A 183 -3.79 17.27 -7.72
N ILE A 184 -2.74 16.61 -8.19
CA ILE A 184 -2.55 16.15 -9.56
C ILE A 184 -2.85 14.65 -9.59
N GLY A 185 -3.60 14.20 -10.59
CA GLY A 185 -3.98 12.81 -10.78
C GLY A 185 -4.98 12.69 -11.93
N ASN A 186 -5.18 11.46 -12.41
CA ASN A 186 -6.18 11.20 -13.43
C ASN A 186 -7.59 11.33 -12.83
N GLN A 187 -8.47 12.06 -13.53
CA GLN A 187 -9.87 12.21 -13.16
C GLN A 187 -10.67 10.93 -13.41
#